data_AF-A0A1X6WYI4-F1
#
_entry.id   AF-A0A1X6WYI4-F1
#
_cell.length_a   1.000
_cell.length_b   1.000
_cell.length_c   1.000
_cell.angle_alpha   90.00
_cell.angle_beta   90.00
_cell.angle_gamma   90.00
#
_symmetry.space_group_name_H-M   'P 1'
#
loop_
_entity.id
_entity.type
_entity.pdbx_description
1 polymer ?
#
loop_
_entity_poly.entity_id
_entity_poly.type
_entity_poly.pdbx_seq_one_letter_code
_entity_poly.pdbx_strand_id
1 'polypeptide(L)'
;MRPDLGTKPRAPHPETGELLPVVTIVTDNGGPFRSFRFESFIAAHPELHHVRTRVKTPGQNGSRERGFGTLKYERLYLDEIDDAIVLAERAEDYRIEYNELRPHEAISWNRPKEVHLGLADPTTPTFKTKEILPTT
;
A
#
# COMPACT_ATOMS: atom_id res chain seq x y z
N MET A 1 20.87 -2.88 -1.31
CA MET A 1 20.74 -2.51 -2.73
C MET A 1 19.33 -1.98 -2.92
N ARG A 2 19.15 -0.66 -3.03
CA ARG A 2 17.83 -0.08 -3.35
C ARG A 2 17.53 -0.44 -4.81
N PRO A 3 16.36 -1.00 -5.13
CA PRO A 3 16.02 -1.22 -6.53
C PRO A 3 16.02 0.14 -7.23
N ASP A 4 16.69 0.20 -8.37
CA ASP A 4 16.56 1.25 -9.37
C ASP A 4 15.05 1.47 -9.62
N LEU A 5 14.54 2.62 -9.17
CA LEU A 5 13.23 3.12 -9.57
C LEU A 5 13.38 3.66 -10.99
N GLY A 6 13.57 2.73 -11.93
CA GLY A 6 13.57 3.01 -13.36
C GLY A 6 12.32 3.83 -13.69
N THR A 7 12.43 4.66 -14.72
CA THR A 7 11.36 5.53 -15.22
C THR A 7 9.99 4.87 -15.05
N LYS A 8 9.12 5.46 -14.22
CA LYS A 8 7.79 4.89 -13.92
C LYS A 8 7.13 4.44 -15.23
N PRO A 9 6.61 3.21 -15.32
CA PRO A 9 6.04 2.69 -16.55
C PRO A 9 4.96 3.65 -17.05
N ARG A 10 4.94 3.91 -18.36
CA ARG A 10 3.94 4.71 -19.03
C ARG A 10 3.37 3.95 -20.21
N ALA A 11 2.08 4.05 -20.43
CA ALA A 11 1.41 3.46 -21.58
C ALA A 11 0.75 4.58 -22.39
N PRO A 12 0.83 4.54 -23.73
CA PRO A 12 0.12 5.50 -24.57
C PRO A 12 -1.39 5.25 -24.47
N HIS A 13 -2.16 6.31 -24.25
CA HIS A 13 -3.61 6.26 -24.32
C HIS A 13 -4.04 5.87 -25.75
N PRO A 14 -4.93 4.89 -25.92
CA PRO A 14 -5.22 4.28 -27.22
C PRO A 14 -5.79 5.26 -28.26
N GLU A 15 -6.46 6.34 -27.82
CA GLU A 15 -7.06 7.33 -28.74
C GLU A 15 -6.23 8.61 -28.90
N THR A 16 -5.49 9.01 -27.85
CA THR A 16 -4.80 10.32 -27.82
C THR A 16 -3.29 10.20 -27.92
N GLY A 17 -2.73 9.00 -27.74
CA GLY A 17 -1.28 8.76 -27.72
C GLY A 17 -0.57 9.31 -26.48
N GLU A 18 -1.29 9.93 -25.53
CA GLU A 18 -0.72 10.51 -24.33
C GLU A 18 -0.12 9.43 -23.42
N LEU A 19 1.09 9.65 -22.91
CA LEU A 19 1.75 8.72 -22.00
C LEU A 19 1.15 8.84 -20.58
N LEU A 20 0.24 7.92 -20.25
CA LEU A 20 -0.39 7.86 -18.94
C LEU A 20 0.56 7.25 -17.91
N PRO A 21 0.59 7.75 -16.66
CA PRO A 21 1.26 7.07 -15.56
C PRO A 21 0.57 5.74 -15.31
N VAL A 22 1.30 4.64 -15.46
CA VAL A 22 0.74 3.30 -15.30
C VAL A 22 0.81 2.90 -13.83
N VAL A 23 -0.36 2.71 -13.22
CA VAL A 23 -0.46 2.06 -11.92
C VAL A 23 -0.26 0.57 -12.14
N THR A 24 0.87 0.05 -11.67
CA THR A 24 1.14 -1.39 -11.72
C THR A 24 0.49 -2.07 -10.52
N ILE A 25 -0.52 -2.90 -10.80
CA ILE A 25 -1.19 -3.75 -9.82
C ILE A 25 -0.46 -5.09 -9.81
N VAL A 26 0.13 -5.46 -8.68
CA VAL A 26 0.80 -6.76 -8.51
C VAL A 26 -0.07 -7.69 -7.65
N THR A 27 -0.44 -8.85 -8.19
CA THR A 27 -1.24 -9.85 -7.48
C THR A 27 -0.59 -11.23 -7.53
N ASP A 28 -1.08 -12.15 -6.70
CA ASP A 28 -0.79 -13.57 -6.88
C ASP A 28 -1.59 -14.17 -8.04
N ASN A 29 -1.49 -15.51 -8.17
CA ASN A 29 -2.17 -16.28 -9.20
C ASN A 29 -3.54 -16.84 -8.73
N GLY A 30 -4.15 -16.23 -7.71
CA GLY A 30 -5.47 -16.63 -7.21
C GLY A 30 -6.55 -16.55 -8.28
N GLY A 31 -7.55 -17.44 -8.18
CA GLY A 31 -8.66 -17.52 -9.15
C GLY A 31 -9.35 -16.18 -9.46
N PRO A 32 -9.66 -15.32 -8.47
CA PRO A 32 -10.27 -14.01 -8.72
C PRO A 32 -9.44 -13.11 -9.67
N PHE A 33 -8.12 -13.08 -9.50
CA PHE A 33 -7.20 -12.28 -10.32
C PHE A 33 -6.84 -12.93 -11.67
N ARG A 34 -7.35 -14.14 -11.92
CA ARG A 34 -7.28 -14.84 -13.21
C ARG A 34 -8.64 -14.90 -13.92
N SER A 35 -9.67 -14.30 -13.32
CA SER A 35 -11.02 -14.36 -13.87
C SER A 35 -11.13 -13.47 -15.11
N PHE A 36 -11.95 -13.90 -16.07
CA PHE A 36 -12.25 -13.11 -17.28
C PHE A 36 -12.77 -11.70 -16.95
N ARG A 37 -13.58 -11.58 -15.89
CA ARG A 37 -14.11 -10.29 -15.43
C ARG A 37 -12.98 -9.33 -15.00
N PHE A 38 -12.01 -9.84 -14.25
CA PHE A 38 -10.87 -9.04 -13.82
C PHE A 38 -9.96 -8.66 -15.01
N GLU A 39 -9.67 -9.61 -15.90
CA GLU A 39 -8.85 -9.33 -17.10
C GLU A 39 -9.53 -8.30 -18.03
N SER A 40 -10.85 -8.40 -18.20
CA SER A 40 -11.63 -7.42 -18.99
C SER A 40 -11.65 -6.04 -18.34
N PHE A 41 -11.72 -5.97 -17.01
CA PHE A 41 -11.58 -4.70 -16.29
C PHE A 41 -10.20 -4.07 -16.55
N ILE A 42 -9.11 -4.82 -16.37
CA ILE A 42 -7.76 -4.29 -16.64
C ILE A 42 -7.61 -3.84 -18.10
N ALA A 43 -8.12 -4.60 -19.06
CA ALA A 43 -8.05 -4.24 -20.48
C ALA A 43 -8.83 -2.95 -20.84
N ALA A 44 -9.90 -2.65 -20.10
CA ALA A 44 -10.70 -1.43 -20.28
C ALA A 44 -10.07 -0.19 -19.63
N HIS A 45 -9.00 -0.34 -18.86
CA HIS A 45 -8.35 0.70 -18.09
C HIS A 45 -6.86 0.82 -18.48
N PRO A 46 -6.51 1.57 -19.55
CA PRO A 46 -5.14 1.74 -20.05
C PRO A 46 -4.15 2.30 -19.01
N GLU A 47 -4.65 2.98 -17.98
CA GLU A 47 -3.89 3.48 -16.84
C GLU A 47 -3.44 2.36 -15.88
N LEU A 48 -3.96 1.15 -16.01
CA LEU A 48 -3.65 0.00 -15.18
C LEU A 48 -2.77 -1.01 -15.92
N HIS A 49 -1.77 -1.54 -15.22
CA HIS A 49 -0.99 -2.67 -15.70
C HIS A 49 -0.97 -3.76 -14.64
N HIS A 50 -1.44 -4.95 -15.02
CA HIS A 50 -1.53 -6.08 -14.11
C HIS A 50 -0.32 -7.00 -14.26
N VAL A 51 0.41 -7.20 -13.16
CA VAL A 51 1.52 -8.16 -13.07
C VAL A 51 1.15 -9.24 -12.07
N ARG A 52 1.26 -10.50 -12.48
CA ARG A 52 1.13 -11.65 -11.57
C ARG A 52 2.50 -12.06 -11.05
N THR A 53 2.61 -12.35 -9.76
CA THR A 53 3.86 -12.85 -9.17
C THR A 53 4.24 -14.20 -9.78
N ARG A 54 5.55 -14.48 -9.80
CA ARG A 54 6.05 -15.78 -10.25
C ARG A 54 5.45 -16.90 -9.38
N VAL A 55 5.01 -17.96 -10.04
CA VAL A 55 4.44 -19.15 -9.38
C VAL A 55 5.45 -19.70 -8.36
N LYS A 56 4.99 -19.93 -7.12
CA LYS A 56 5.78 -20.45 -5.98
C LYS A 56 6.92 -19.54 -5.51
N THR A 57 6.76 -18.22 -5.54
CA THR A 57 7.72 -17.28 -4.90
C THR A 57 7.03 -16.41 -3.84
N PRO A 58 6.86 -16.92 -2.60
CA PRO A 58 6.13 -16.23 -1.52
C PRO A 58 6.74 -14.87 -1.16
N GLY A 59 8.07 -14.75 -1.21
CA GLY A 59 8.78 -13.52 -0.80
C GLY A 59 8.46 -12.26 -1.62
N GLN A 60 7.80 -12.39 -2.78
CA GLN A 60 7.40 -11.23 -3.61
C GLN A 60 6.17 -10.49 -3.06
N ASN A 61 5.40 -11.11 -2.17
CA ASN A 61 4.24 -10.49 -1.50
C ASN A 61 4.54 -10.06 -0.05
N GLY A 62 5.81 -10.05 0.36
CA GLY A 62 6.19 -9.84 1.76
C GLY A 62 5.69 -8.52 2.37
N SER A 63 5.55 -7.45 1.59
CA SER A 63 4.98 -6.19 2.09
C SER A 63 3.49 -6.32 2.44
N ARG A 64 2.71 -6.97 1.56
CA ARG A 64 1.29 -7.27 1.79
C ARG A 64 1.13 -8.20 2.99
N GLU A 65 1.90 -9.29 3.02
CA GLU A 65 1.85 -10.27 4.11
C GLU A 65 2.18 -9.63 5.46
N ARG A 66 3.19 -8.75 5.51
CA ARG A 66 3.49 -8.00 6.74
C ARG A 66 2.35 -7.06 7.14
N GLY A 67 1.80 -6.29 6.20
CA GLY A 67 0.67 -5.38 6.51
C GLY A 67 -0.55 -6.12 7.06
N PHE A 68 -0.92 -7.25 6.45
CA PHE A 68 -2.00 -8.10 6.96
C PHE A 68 -1.66 -8.74 8.31
N GLY A 69 -0.40 -9.12 8.53
CA GLY A 69 0.05 -9.61 9.83
C GLY A 69 -0.18 -8.56 10.92
N THR A 70 0.25 -7.32 10.69
CA THR A 70 0.10 -6.23 11.66
C THR A 70 -1.37 -5.95 11.97
N LEU A 71 -2.26 -5.83 10.96
CA LEU A 71 -3.71 -5.67 11.16
C LEU A 71 -4.29 -6.79 12.04
N LYS A 72 -3.92 -8.05 11.76
CA LYS A 72 -4.45 -9.20 12.49
C LYS A 72 -4.08 -9.13 13.97
N TYR A 73 -2.80 -8.98 14.28
CA TYR A 73 -2.33 -9.01 15.67
C TYR A 73 -2.70 -7.76 16.46
N GLU A 74 -2.66 -6.59 15.85
CA GLU A 74 -2.92 -5.33 16.55
C GLU A 74 -4.41 -4.99 16.67
N ARG A 75 -5.29 -5.65 15.91
CA ARG A 75 -6.72 -5.33 15.91
C ARG A 75 -7.65 -6.53 15.91
N LEU A 76 -7.47 -7.47 14.98
CA LEU A 76 -8.48 -8.50 14.73
C LEU A 76 -8.40 -9.71 15.66
N TYR A 77 -7.25 -9.94 16.29
CA TYR A 77 -7.03 -11.06 17.23
C TYR A 77 -7.13 -10.64 18.70
N LEU A 78 -7.47 -9.38 18.97
CA LEU A 78 -7.61 -8.90 20.35
C LEU A 78 -8.89 -9.41 21.01
N ASP A 79 -9.97 -9.53 20.22
CA ASP A 79 -11.29 -9.98 20.66
C ASP A 79 -11.84 -11.02 19.67
N GLU A 80 -12.81 -11.81 20.12
CA GLU A 80 -13.60 -12.67 19.24
C GLU A 80 -14.53 -11.81 18.36
N ILE A 81 -14.53 -12.07 17.05
CA ILE A 81 -15.32 -11.35 16.04
C ILE A 81 -16.13 -12.37 15.25
N ASP A 82 -17.42 -12.48 15.57
CA ASP A 82 -18.31 -13.50 14.98
C ASP A 82 -19.05 -13.03 13.73
N ASP A 83 -18.97 -11.73 13.42
CA ASP A 83 -19.74 -11.09 12.36
C ASP A 83 -18.84 -10.37 11.35
N ALA A 84 -19.17 -10.53 10.07
CA ALA A 84 -18.38 -9.98 8.97
C ALA A 84 -18.49 -8.45 8.85
N ILE A 85 -19.59 -7.84 9.30
CA ILE A 85 -19.75 -6.38 9.33
C ILE A 85 -18.84 -5.81 10.41
N VAL A 86 -18.84 -6.42 11.60
CA VAL A 86 -17.94 -6.03 12.70
C VAL A 86 -16.47 -6.21 12.28
N LEU A 87 -16.13 -7.29 11.57
CA LEU A 87 -14.79 -7.49 11.02
C LEU A 87 -14.38 -6.34 10.09
N ALA A 88 -15.27 -5.92 9.19
CA ALA A 88 -15.02 -4.85 8.24
C ALA A 88 -14.85 -3.50 8.95
N GLU A 89 -15.70 -3.19 9.93
CA GLU A 89 -15.59 -1.98 10.76
C GLU A 89 -14.25 -1.91 11.48
N ARG A 90 -13.86 -3.00 12.16
CA ARG A 90 -12.57 -3.06 12.88
C ARG A 90 -11.37 -2.91 11.95
N ALA A 91 -11.44 -3.50 10.75
CA ALA A 91 -10.40 -3.34 9.75
C ALA A 91 -10.32 -1.90 9.21
N GLU A 92 -11.45 -1.23 9.04
CA GLU A 92 -11.51 0.16 8.59
C GLU A 92 -10.98 1.14 9.64
N ASP A 93 -11.38 0.97 10.90
CA ASP A 93 -10.83 1.75 12.01
C ASP A 93 -9.31 1.66 12.07
N TYR A 94 -8.78 0.44 11.90
CA TYR A 94 -7.35 0.21 11.85
C TYR A 94 -6.70 0.89 10.64
N ARG A 95 -7.33 0.83 9.46
CA ARG A 95 -6.83 1.49 8.25
C ARG A 95 -6.71 3.00 8.45
N ILE A 96 -7.70 3.63 9.09
CA ILE A 96 -7.69 5.07 9.42
C ILE A 96 -6.59 5.36 10.42
N GLU A 97 -6.51 4.61 11.53
CA GLU A 97 -5.49 4.80 12.55
C GLU A 97 -4.08 4.68 11.94
N TYR A 98 -3.81 3.61 11.19
CA TYR A 98 -2.51 3.31 10.62
C TYR A 98 -2.05 4.38 9.61
N ASN A 99 -2.94 4.81 8.71
CA ASN A 99 -2.56 5.69 7.60
C ASN A 99 -2.65 7.17 7.94
N GLU A 100 -3.60 7.57 8.80
CA GLU A 100 -3.98 8.97 8.99
C GLU A 100 -3.58 9.52 10.35
N LEU A 101 -3.48 8.67 11.37
CA LEU A 101 -3.25 9.12 12.75
C LEU A 101 -1.85 8.76 13.25
N ARG A 102 -1.43 7.51 13.03
CA ARG A 102 -0.21 6.92 13.59
C ARG A 102 1.05 7.46 12.91
N PRO A 103 2.00 8.03 13.67
CA PRO A 103 3.36 8.31 13.22
C PRO A 103 4.17 7.03 12.98
N HIS A 104 4.96 6.98 11.89
CA HIS A 104 5.82 5.81 11.60
C HIS A 104 7.29 6.21 11.56
N GLU A 105 8.09 5.61 12.43
CA GLU A 105 9.53 5.89 12.56
C GLU A 105 10.28 5.78 11.22
N ALA A 106 9.95 4.78 10.40
CA ALA A 106 10.59 4.53 9.11
C ALA A 106 10.40 5.65 8.07
N ILE A 107 9.45 6.56 8.30
CA ILE A 107 9.18 7.74 7.45
C ILE A 107 9.30 9.03 8.26
N SER A 108 10.34 9.12 9.09
CA SER A 108 10.63 10.27 9.97
C SER A 108 9.43 10.65 10.83
N TRP A 109 8.71 9.64 11.33
CA TRP A 109 7.52 9.79 12.16
C TRP A 109 6.35 10.52 11.47
N ASN A 110 6.38 10.66 10.14
CA ASN A 110 5.24 11.19 9.41
C ASN A 110 4.10 10.16 9.31
N ARG A 111 2.91 10.64 8.95
CA ARG A 111 1.76 9.76 8.69
C ARG A 111 1.82 9.23 7.25
N PRO A 112 1.53 7.94 7.01
CA PRO A 112 1.64 7.33 5.69
C PRO A 112 0.81 8.05 4.61
N LYS A 113 -0.41 8.51 4.95
CA LYS A 113 -1.28 9.24 4.00
C LYS A 113 -0.66 10.57 3.56
N GLU A 114 -0.04 11.31 4.46
CA GLU A 114 0.61 12.60 4.16
C GLU A 114 1.82 12.40 3.24
N VAL A 115 2.64 11.38 3.52
CA VAL A 115 3.78 11.01 2.67
C VAL A 115 3.31 10.54 1.28
N HIS A 116 2.27 9.69 1.23
CA HIS A 116 1.73 9.18 -0.03
C HIS A 116 1.19 10.30 -0.93
N LEU A 117 0.53 11.30 -0.34
CA LEU A 117 -0.01 12.46 -1.04
C LEU A 117 1.06 13.54 -1.35
N GLY A 118 2.32 13.34 -0.93
CA GLY A 118 3.40 14.31 -1.12
C GLY A 118 3.29 15.55 -0.23
N LEU A 119 2.47 15.51 0.82
CA LEU A 119 2.32 16.60 1.79
C LEU A 119 3.44 16.61 2.83
N ALA A 120 4.13 15.47 2.99
CA ALA A 120 5.27 15.30 3.90
C ALA A 120 6.42 14.58 3.19
N ASP A 121 7.66 15.05 3.42
CA ASP A 121 8.85 14.36 2.94
C ASP A 121 9.16 13.16 3.87
N PRO A 122 9.32 11.92 3.35
CA PRO A 122 9.52 10.74 4.18
C PRO A 122 10.83 10.74 5.00
N THR A 123 11.72 11.70 4.74
CA THR A 123 13.00 11.85 5.43
C THR A 123 13.01 13.05 6.38
N THR A 124 12.02 13.93 6.31
CA THR A 124 11.93 15.12 7.17
C THR A 124 10.69 15.08 8.05
N PRO A 125 10.81 15.15 9.39
CA PRO A 125 9.65 15.12 10.28
C PRO A 125 8.80 16.39 10.12
N THR A 126 7.47 16.25 10.10
CA THR A 126 6.52 17.37 9.99
C THR A 126 6.21 18.06 11.33
N PHE A 127 6.55 17.45 12.45
CA PHE A 127 6.37 18.02 13.77
C PHE A 127 7.69 18.49 14.37
N LYS A 128 7.62 19.47 15.28
CA LYS A 128 8.79 19.97 16.00
C LYS A 128 9.28 18.90 16.98
N THR A 129 10.38 18.24 16.66
CA THR A 129 11.12 17.43 17.64
C THR A 129 11.67 18.40 18.69
N LYS A 130 11.25 18.27 19.96
CA LYS A 130 11.95 18.99 21.05
C LYS A 130 13.40 18.50 21.07
N GLU A 131 14.36 19.42 21.00
CA GLU A 131 15.76 19.09 21.32
C GLU A 131 15.81 18.56 22.75
N ILE A 132 16.25 17.31 22.90
CA ILE A 132 16.64 16.78 24.20
C ILE A 132 18.04 17.35 24.45
N LEU A 133 18.10 18.49 25.13
CA LEU A 133 19.37 19.02 25.62
C LEU A 133 20.00 17.97 26.57
N PRO A 134 21.31 17.74 26.51
CA PRO A 134 21.96 16.79 27.39
C PRO A 134 21.74 17.22 28.85
N THR A 135 21.27 16.30 29.67
CA THR A 135 21.24 16.49 31.13
C THR A 135 22.68 16.34 31.63
N THR A 136 23.27 17.45 32.08
CA THR A 136 24.57 17.49 32.78
C THR A 136 24.52 16.68 34.07
#